data_AF-A0A3C0B6U8-F1
#
_entry.id   AF-A0A3C0B6U8-F1
#
_cell.length_a   1.000
_cell.length_b   1.000
_cell.length_c   1.000
_cell.angle_alpha   90.00
_cell.angle_beta   90.00
_cell.angle_gamma   90.00
#
_symmetry.space_group_name_H-M   'P 1'
#
loop_
_entity.id
_entity.type
_entity.pdbx_description
1 polymer ?
#
loop_
_entity_poly.entity_id
_entity_poly.type
_entity_poly.pdbx_seq_one_letter_code
_entity_poly.pdbx_strand_id
1 'polypeptide(L)'
;MQRADVALMYADIRGYSRLLELNESEALEILNAHQSISEQVISEYHGNLVRRLDDSLIASFASPNDAYLCALDFLHRIKAFNLDKQKPRRLLVSIGLHKGKADVRNGLVTGEQVNVVARLQNMAEPGSICLSNAMYASLSKMLDIKVIEYRDVEIENLPGNHHVYKTLSIYRDEFKTERPSIHIKSDYHYRIKEIQHLKGNGVSFLSTGIYAMLTLSVLFIVVAALLSHRTQVNFSELLGSWLNTPTPYLILIPLSVLISMLYTRRKMRAVFDDVKEVDRILSYIMSQLGYRHPVHARGFMLFKPQPSNFFILGMRKFRARVDGNTLILQGPYLYMNRLLKMLKKYEQSGN
;
A
#
# COMPACT_ATOMS: atom_id res chain seq x y z
N MET A 1 11.06 -3.98 -36.28
CA MET A 1 10.35 -3.56 -35.04
C MET A 1 9.44 -2.41 -35.40
N GLN A 2 8.16 -2.49 -35.06
CA GLN A 2 7.21 -1.39 -35.28
C GLN A 2 6.79 -0.85 -33.91
N ARG A 3 7.06 0.44 -33.69
CA ARG A 3 6.62 1.15 -32.49
C ARG A 3 5.25 1.72 -32.78
N ALA A 4 4.23 1.25 -32.07
CA ALA A 4 2.85 1.65 -32.27
C ALA A 4 2.28 2.23 -30.97
N ASP A 5 1.34 3.18 -31.11
CA ASP A 5 0.49 3.58 -30.00
C ASP A 5 -0.49 2.44 -29.71
N VAL A 6 -0.41 1.90 -28.50
CA VAL A 6 -1.25 0.78 -28.07
C VAL A 6 -1.99 1.13 -26.78
N ALA A 7 -3.20 0.63 -26.67
CA ALA A 7 -3.94 0.57 -25.41
C ALA A 7 -3.72 -0.80 -24.76
N LEU A 8 -3.37 -0.81 -23.49
CA LEU A 8 -3.15 -2.01 -22.69
C LEU A 8 -4.19 -2.09 -21.58
N MET A 9 -4.71 -3.31 -21.38
CA MET A 9 -5.53 -3.68 -20.25
C MET A 9 -4.80 -4.73 -19.43
N TYR A 10 -4.76 -4.52 -18.11
CA TYR A 10 -4.34 -5.53 -17.15
C TYR A 10 -5.52 -5.82 -16.22
N ALA A 11 -5.93 -7.07 -16.10
CA ALA A 11 -6.99 -7.49 -15.19
C ALA A 11 -6.53 -8.65 -14.30
N ASP A 12 -6.96 -8.65 -13.05
CA ASP A 12 -6.46 -9.56 -12.01
C ASP A 12 -7.52 -9.81 -10.94
N ILE A 13 -7.55 -11.06 -10.45
CA ILE A 13 -8.51 -11.53 -9.45
C ILE A 13 -8.04 -11.13 -8.05
N ARG A 14 -8.85 -10.34 -7.35
CA ARG A 14 -8.53 -9.86 -6.01
C ARG A 14 -8.69 -10.97 -4.96
N GLY A 15 -7.58 -11.33 -4.34
CA GLY A 15 -7.55 -12.28 -3.22
C GLY A 15 -7.53 -13.74 -3.63
N TYR A 16 -7.14 -14.04 -4.88
CA TYR A 16 -7.12 -15.40 -5.43
C TYR A 16 -6.27 -16.38 -4.60
N SER A 17 -5.04 -16.01 -4.23
CA SER A 17 -4.15 -16.90 -3.45
C SER A 17 -4.79 -17.33 -2.12
N ARG A 18 -5.50 -16.42 -1.45
CA ARG A 18 -6.24 -16.72 -0.21
C ARG A 18 -7.42 -17.66 -0.46
N LEU A 19 -8.10 -17.52 -1.60
CA LEU A 19 -9.19 -18.42 -1.96
C LEU A 19 -8.68 -19.83 -2.26
N LEU A 20 -7.57 -19.93 -2.99
CA LEU A 20 -6.90 -21.20 -3.32
C LEU A 20 -6.50 -21.96 -2.05
N GLU A 21 -5.95 -21.27 -1.05
CA GLU A 21 -5.62 -21.87 0.27
C GLU A 21 -6.85 -22.38 1.04
N LEU A 22 -8.02 -21.76 0.84
CA LEU A 22 -9.24 -22.11 1.57
C LEU A 22 -10.02 -23.23 0.89
N ASN A 23 -10.16 -23.18 -0.43
CA ASN A 23 -10.89 -24.15 -1.22
C ASN A 23 -10.42 -24.13 -2.69
N GLU A 24 -9.64 -25.13 -3.06
CA GLU A 24 -9.07 -25.26 -4.40
C GLU A 24 -10.14 -25.39 -5.50
N SER A 25 -11.21 -26.16 -5.26
CA SER A 25 -12.29 -26.35 -6.24
C SER A 25 -13.00 -25.04 -6.55
N GLU A 26 -13.31 -24.25 -5.53
CA GLU A 26 -13.95 -22.93 -5.71
C GLU A 26 -13.01 -21.92 -6.39
N ALA A 27 -11.70 -21.99 -6.08
CA ALA A 27 -10.71 -21.15 -6.74
C ALA A 27 -10.60 -21.48 -8.23
N LEU A 28 -10.61 -22.77 -8.61
CA LEU A 28 -10.58 -23.20 -10.00
C LEU A 28 -11.84 -22.75 -10.77
N GLU A 29 -13.02 -22.84 -10.17
CA GLU A 29 -14.26 -22.32 -10.78
C GLU A 29 -14.19 -20.81 -11.06
N ILE A 30 -13.67 -20.04 -10.10
CA ILE A 30 -13.51 -18.59 -10.24
C ILE A 30 -12.48 -18.26 -11.33
N LEU A 31 -11.37 -19.00 -11.38
CA LEU A 31 -10.36 -18.84 -12.42
C LEU A 31 -10.92 -19.13 -13.81
N ASN A 32 -11.64 -20.24 -13.97
CA ASN A 32 -12.24 -20.64 -15.25
C ASN A 32 -13.27 -19.61 -15.72
N ALA A 33 -14.11 -19.10 -14.81
CA ALA A 33 -15.06 -18.04 -15.13
C ALA A 33 -14.35 -16.74 -15.55
N HIS A 34 -13.30 -16.35 -14.82
CA HIS A 34 -12.50 -15.17 -15.18
C HIS A 34 -11.90 -15.30 -16.59
N GLN A 35 -11.30 -16.45 -16.90
CA GLN A 35 -10.69 -16.71 -18.22
C GLN A 35 -11.74 -16.72 -19.33
N SER A 36 -12.84 -17.45 -19.14
CA SER A 36 -13.91 -17.56 -20.15
C SER A 36 -14.55 -16.21 -20.46
N ILE A 37 -14.93 -15.44 -19.43
CA ILE A 37 -15.56 -14.13 -19.62
C ILE A 37 -14.56 -13.15 -20.26
N SER A 38 -13.32 -13.13 -19.79
CA SER A 38 -12.32 -12.18 -20.31
C SER A 38 -11.96 -12.46 -21.76
N GLU A 39 -11.72 -13.71 -22.16
CA GLU A 39 -11.41 -14.06 -23.55
C GLU A 39 -12.54 -13.65 -24.50
N GLN A 40 -13.80 -13.91 -24.10
CA GLN A 40 -14.96 -13.54 -24.89
C GLN A 40 -15.03 -12.02 -25.10
N VAL A 41 -14.97 -11.24 -24.02
CA VAL A 41 -15.08 -9.78 -24.11
C VAL A 41 -13.88 -9.18 -24.86
N ILE A 42 -12.66 -9.66 -24.63
CA ILE A 42 -11.48 -9.19 -25.36
C ILE A 42 -11.66 -9.39 -26.87
N SER A 43 -12.18 -10.55 -27.29
CA SER A 43 -12.44 -10.83 -28.71
C SER A 43 -13.55 -9.95 -29.30
N GLU A 44 -14.64 -9.72 -28.56
CA GLU A 44 -15.77 -8.89 -29.01
C GLU A 44 -15.38 -7.42 -29.23
N TYR A 45 -14.37 -6.93 -28.50
CA TYR A 45 -13.85 -5.57 -28.62
C TYR A 45 -12.51 -5.51 -29.37
N HIS A 46 -12.26 -6.42 -30.30
CA HIS A 46 -11.08 -6.42 -31.19
C HIS A 46 -9.73 -6.38 -30.46
N GLY A 47 -9.69 -6.89 -29.24
CA GLY A 47 -8.48 -6.98 -28.42
C GLY A 47 -7.67 -8.23 -28.74
N ASN A 48 -6.37 -8.15 -28.48
CA ASN A 48 -5.46 -9.29 -28.56
C ASN A 48 -4.99 -9.65 -27.16
N LEU A 49 -5.19 -10.90 -26.74
CA LEU A 49 -4.62 -11.42 -25.49
C LEU A 49 -3.09 -11.49 -25.65
N VAL A 50 -2.37 -10.65 -24.91
CA VAL A 50 -0.89 -10.58 -24.97
C VAL A 50 -0.28 -11.67 -24.12
N ARG A 51 -0.78 -11.82 -22.88
CA ARG A 51 -0.23 -12.76 -21.91
C ARG A 51 -1.26 -13.11 -20.85
N ARG A 52 -1.29 -14.38 -20.47
CA ARG A 52 -1.95 -14.89 -19.26
C ARG A 52 -0.90 -15.12 -18.18
N LEU A 53 -1.22 -14.72 -16.95
CA LEU A 53 -0.35 -14.78 -15.78
C LEU A 53 -1.17 -15.34 -14.61
N ASP A 54 -1.27 -16.66 -14.51
CA ASP A 54 -2.05 -17.36 -13.49
C ASP A 54 -3.49 -16.82 -13.37
N ASP A 55 -3.77 -16.00 -12.36
CA ASP A 55 -5.04 -15.34 -12.03
C ASP A 55 -5.23 -13.96 -12.67
N SER A 56 -4.29 -13.54 -13.51
CA SER A 56 -4.30 -12.26 -14.20
C SER A 56 -4.06 -12.39 -15.70
N LEU A 57 -4.37 -11.33 -16.43
CA LEU A 57 -4.21 -11.25 -17.88
C LEU A 57 -3.82 -9.86 -18.34
N ILE A 58 -3.18 -9.82 -19.50
CA ILE A 58 -2.85 -8.60 -20.23
C ILE A 58 -3.42 -8.72 -21.64
N ALA A 59 -4.18 -7.72 -22.05
CA ALA A 59 -4.69 -7.58 -23.41
C ALA A 59 -4.23 -6.26 -24.02
N SER A 60 -4.11 -6.23 -25.35
CA SER A 60 -3.76 -5.04 -26.12
C SER A 60 -4.84 -4.71 -27.14
N PHE A 61 -5.04 -3.42 -27.38
CA PHE A 61 -6.05 -2.90 -28.28
C PHE A 61 -5.43 -1.80 -29.13
N ALA A 62 -5.83 -1.72 -30.40
CA ALA A 62 -5.46 -0.60 -31.27
C ALA A 62 -6.22 0.68 -30.88
N SER A 63 -7.45 0.52 -30.37
CA SER A 63 -8.35 1.61 -29.98
C SER A 63 -8.39 1.75 -28.45
N PRO A 64 -8.10 2.94 -27.89
CA PRO A 64 -8.31 3.22 -26.48
C PRO A 64 -9.78 3.07 -26.05
N ASN A 65 -10.71 3.38 -26.96
CA ASN A 65 -12.14 3.25 -26.71
C ASN A 65 -12.54 1.78 -26.54
N ASP A 66 -12.04 0.91 -27.41
CA ASP A 66 -12.33 -0.52 -27.38
C ASP A 66 -11.79 -1.14 -26.09
N ALA A 67 -10.58 -0.74 -25.66
CA ALA A 67 -10.03 -1.17 -24.38
C ALA A 67 -10.91 -0.75 -23.19
N TYR A 68 -11.47 0.47 -23.22
CA TYR A 68 -12.33 0.97 -22.16
C TYR A 68 -13.70 0.28 -22.13
N LEU A 69 -14.33 0.12 -23.29
CA LEU A 69 -15.61 -0.57 -23.41
C LEU A 69 -15.48 -2.07 -23.06
N CYS A 70 -14.39 -2.71 -23.47
CA CYS A 70 -14.03 -4.06 -23.05
C CYS A 70 -13.94 -4.17 -21.53
N ALA A 71 -13.24 -3.24 -20.87
CA ALA A 71 -13.10 -3.25 -19.42
C ALA A 71 -14.45 -3.05 -18.70
N LEU A 72 -15.33 -2.19 -19.24
CA LEU A 72 -16.67 -1.98 -18.69
C LEU A 72 -17.53 -3.23 -18.84
N ASP A 73 -17.63 -3.78 -20.05
CA ASP A 73 -18.45 -4.97 -20.29
C ASP A 73 -17.94 -6.17 -19.48
N PHE A 74 -16.62 -6.31 -19.35
CA PHE A 74 -16.02 -7.32 -18.49
C PHE A 74 -16.50 -7.21 -17.04
N LEU A 75 -16.50 -6.01 -16.46
CA LEU A 75 -17.04 -5.77 -15.12
C LEU A 75 -18.55 -6.03 -15.04
N HIS A 76 -19.32 -5.70 -16.08
CA HIS A 76 -20.75 -5.99 -16.13
C HIS A 76 -21.05 -7.50 -16.12
N ARG A 77 -20.32 -8.28 -16.92
CA ARG A 77 -20.46 -9.75 -16.94
C ARG A 77 -20.03 -10.39 -15.63
N ILE A 78 -18.95 -9.88 -15.01
CA ILE A 78 -18.56 -10.29 -13.65
C ILE A 78 -19.66 -9.98 -12.63
N LYS A 79 -20.30 -8.81 -12.74
CA LYS A 79 -21.42 -8.45 -11.86
C LYS A 79 -22.58 -9.44 -12.00
N ALA A 80 -22.93 -9.81 -13.24
CA ALA A 80 -23.95 -10.80 -13.53
C ALA A 80 -23.60 -12.19 -12.97
N PHE A 81 -22.35 -12.64 -13.18
CA PHE A 81 -21.84 -13.90 -12.63
C PHE A 81 -21.91 -13.98 -11.10
N ASN A 82 -21.78 -12.82 -10.43
CA ASN A 82 -21.79 -12.73 -8.98
C ASN A 82 -23.18 -12.55 -8.35
N LEU A 83 -24.25 -12.41 -9.12
CA LEU A 83 -25.60 -12.11 -8.59
C LEU A 83 -26.05 -13.11 -7.51
N ASP A 84 -25.85 -14.40 -7.76
CA ASP A 84 -26.30 -15.48 -6.85
C ASP A 84 -25.19 -15.97 -5.90
N LYS A 85 -24.06 -15.25 -5.83
CA LYS A 85 -22.88 -15.68 -5.08
C LYS A 85 -22.65 -14.81 -3.85
N GLN A 86 -22.36 -15.46 -2.71
CA GLN A 86 -21.92 -14.78 -1.49
C GLN A 86 -20.40 -14.82 -1.36
N LYS A 87 -19.81 -13.90 -0.57
CA LYS A 87 -18.37 -13.96 -0.25
C LYS A 87 -18.06 -15.25 0.52
N PRO A 88 -16.93 -15.93 0.27
CA PRO A 88 -15.81 -15.52 -0.59
C PRO A 88 -15.94 -15.94 -2.07
N ARG A 89 -17.04 -16.59 -2.49
CA ARG A 89 -17.25 -17.16 -3.84
C ARG A 89 -17.49 -16.14 -4.97
N ARG A 90 -17.32 -14.85 -4.70
CA ARG A 90 -17.51 -13.81 -5.71
C ARG A 90 -16.20 -13.60 -6.48
N LEU A 91 -16.29 -13.58 -7.81
CA LEU A 91 -15.18 -13.18 -8.67
C LEU A 91 -14.99 -11.66 -8.57
N LEU A 92 -13.99 -11.21 -7.82
CA LEU A 92 -13.68 -9.79 -7.68
C LEU A 92 -12.47 -9.45 -8.54
N VAL A 93 -12.61 -8.51 -9.47
CA VAL A 93 -11.55 -8.13 -10.41
C VAL A 93 -11.23 -6.65 -10.30
N SER A 94 -9.96 -6.30 -10.42
CA SER A 94 -9.50 -4.93 -10.60
C SER A 94 -8.84 -4.77 -11.96
N ILE A 95 -9.04 -3.63 -12.61
CA ILE A 95 -8.56 -3.40 -13.98
C ILE A 95 -7.69 -2.15 -14.04
N GLY A 96 -6.56 -2.25 -14.74
CA GLY A 96 -5.70 -1.14 -15.12
C GLY A 96 -5.76 -0.92 -16.62
N LEU A 97 -5.81 0.34 -17.05
CA LEU A 97 -5.85 0.75 -18.45
C LEU A 97 -4.79 1.82 -18.74
N HIS A 98 -3.93 1.54 -19.69
CA HIS A 98 -2.83 2.41 -20.08
C HIS A 98 -2.78 2.61 -21.59
N LYS A 99 -2.39 3.80 -22.03
CA LYS A 99 -2.08 4.09 -23.43
C LYS A 99 -0.65 4.60 -23.52
N GLY A 100 0.13 4.03 -24.42
CA GLY A 100 1.46 4.53 -24.72
C GLY A 100 2.11 3.83 -25.91
N LYS A 101 3.33 4.26 -26.23
CA LYS A 101 4.10 3.70 -27.35
C LYS A 101 4.84 2.46 -26.90
N ALA A 102 4.49 1.32 -27.47
CA ALA A 102 5.16 0.06 -27.20
C ALA A 102 5.73 -0.55 -28.48
N ASP A 103 6.78 -1.35 -28.31
CA ASP A 103 7.28 -2.20 -29.38
C ASP A 103 6.41 -3.46 -29.46
N VAL A 104 5.75 -3.63 -30.60
CA VAL A 104 4.89 -4.79 -30.86
C VAL A 104 5.64 -5.79 -31.74
N ARG A 105 5.77 -7.03 -31.27
CA ARG A 105 6.37 -8.13 -32.05
C ARG A 105 5.42 -9.33 -32.03
N ASN A 106 4.90 -9.73 -33.19
CA ASN A 106 3.96 -10.85 -33.32
C ASN A 106 2.75 -10.73 -32.38
N GLY A 107 2.22 -9.53 -32.17
CA GLY A 107 1.12 -9.28 -31.23
C GLY A 107 1.52 -9.26 -29.75
N LEU A 108 2.76 -9.61 -29.39
CA LEU A 108 3.26 -9.44 -28.03
C LEU A 108 3.74 -8.01 -27.81
N VAL A 109 3.24 -7.42 -26.72
CA VAL A 109 3.69 -6.14 -26.20
C VAL A 109 4.65 -6.39 -25.04
N THR A 110 5.86 -5.85 -25.13
CA THR A 110 6.89 -5.99 -24.09
C THR A 110 7.45 -4.62 -23.70
N GLY A 111 7.96 -4.54 -22.47
CA GLY A 111 8.68 -3.35 -21.98
C GLY A 111 7.92 -2.57 -20.92
N GLU A 112 8.33 -1.32 -20.73
CA GLU A 112 7.90 -0.42 -19.65
C GLU A 112 6.37 -0.27 -19.55
N GLN A 113 5.68 -0.25 -20.69
CA GLN A 113 4.23 -0.07 -20.78
C GLN A 113 3.46 -1.16 -20.03
N VAL A 114 3.99 -2.40 -20.02
CA VAL A 114 3.41 -3.53 -19.28
C VAL A 114 3.52 -3.31 -17.77
N ASN A 115 4.64 -2.75 -17.31
CA ASN A 115 4.85 -2.45 -15.89
C ASN A 115 3.92 -1.31 -15.43
N VAL A 116 3.71 -0.30 -16.26
CA VAL A 116 2.80 0.81 -15.96
C VAL A 116 1.36 0.31 -15.81
N VAL A 117 0.86 -0.48 -16.77
CA VAL A 117 -0.53 -0.97 -16.70
C VAL A 117 -0.78 -1.91 -15.51
N ALA A 118 0.21 -2.76 -15.18
CA ALA A 118 0.13 -3.63 -14.00
C ALA A 118 0.02 -2.82 -12.69
N ARG A 119 0.73 -1.69 -12.60
CA ARG A 119 0.65 -0.81 -11.43
C ARG A 119 -0.66 -0.06 -11.34
N LEU A 120 -1.20 0.39 -12.47
CA LEU A 120 -2.52 0.99 -12.51
C LEU A 120 -3.58 0.00 -12.04
N GLN A 121 -3.51 -1.26 -12.48
CA GLN A 121 -4.40 -2.32 -12.00
C GLN A 121 -4.29 -2.48 -10.49
N ASN A 122 -3.08 -2.52 -9.95
CA ASN A 122 -2.86 -2.66 -8.51
C ASN A 122 -3.48 -1.53 -7.69
N MET A 123 -3.57 -0.32 -8.25
CA MET A 123 -4.23 0.82 -7.63
C MET A 123 -5.76 0.81 -7.73
N ALA A 124 -6.35 0.02 -8.62
CA ALA A 124 -7.79 -0.05 -8.79
C ALA A 124 -8.43 -0.83 -7.63
N GLU A 125 -9.55 -0.33 -7.11
CA GLU A 125 -10.38 -1.08 -6.16
C GLU A 125 -11.07 -2.26 -6.86
N PRO A 126 -11.52 -3.29 -6.13
CA PRO A 126 -12.31 -4.36 -6.71
C PRO A 126 -13.58 -3.81 -7.40
N GLY A 127 -13.81 -4.24 -8.64
CA GLY A 127 -14.91 -3.79 -9.47
C GLY A 127 -14.71 -2.41 -10.10
N SER A 128 -13.50 -1.85 -10.08
CA SER A 128 -13.18 -0.54 -10.66
C SER A 128 -12.05 -0.60 -11.68
N ILE A 129 -11.92 0.47 -12.46
CA ILE A 129 -10.93 0.64 -13.51
C ILE A 129 -10.03 1.83 -13.16
N CYS A 130 -8.71 1.65 -13.19
CA CYS A 130 -7.73 2.73 -13.05
C CYS A 130 -7.10 3.06 -14.40
N LEU A 131 -7.15 4.33 -14.79
CA LEU A 131 -6.71 4.86 -16.07
C LEU A 131 -5.45 5.70 -15.87
N SER A 132 -4.46 5.52 -16.74
CA SER A 132 -3.37 6.52 -16.88
C SER A 132 -3.89 7.84 -17.44
N ASN A 133 -3.15 8.93 -17.20
CA ASN A 133 -3.44 10.23 -17.82
C ASN A 133 -3.60 10.16 -19.35
N ALA A 134 -2.70 9.47 -20.04
CA ALA A 134 -2.76 9.34 -21.51
C ALA A 134 -4.01 8.60 -21.99
N MET A 135 -4.44 7.59 -21.23
CA MET A 135 -5.69 6.86 -21.50
C MET A 135 -6.89 7.78 -21.27
N TYR A 136 -6.97 8.43 -20.11
CA TYR A 136 -8.07 9.34 -19.78
C TYR A 136 -8.19 10.49 -20.79
N ALA A 137 -7.08 11.17 -21.13
CA ALA A 137 -7.06 12.26 -22.09
C ALA A 137 -7.45 11.83 -23.52
N SER A 138 -7.29 10.55 -23.87
CA SER A 138 -7.78 10.02 -25.15
C SER A 138 -9.28 9.77 -25.12
N LEU A 139 -9.79 9.24 -24.00
CA LEU A 139 -11.20 8.90 -23.83
C LEU A 139 -12.08 10.12 -23.56
N SER A 140 -11.62 11.09 -22.77
CA SER A 140 -12.39 12.28 -22.37
C SER A 140 -12.74 13.20 -23.55
N LYS A 141 -12.08 13.02 -24.70
CA LYS A 141 -12.40 13.70 -25.95
C LYS A 141 -13.61 13.11 -26.67
N MET A 142 -13.96 11.86 -26.36
CA MET A 142 -14.96 11.07 -27.08
C MET A 142 -16.15 10.67 -26.20
N LEU A 143 -15.92 10.48 -24.89
CA LEU A 143 -16.91 9.97 -23.94
C LEU A 143 -16.97 10.85 -22.68
N ASP A 144 -18.17 11.02 -22.13
CA ASP A 144 -18.34 11.56 -20.78
C ASP A 144 -18.10 10.44 -19.75
N ILE A 145 -16.93 10.44 -19.13
CA ILE A 145 -16.52 9.41 -18.18
C ILE A 145 -16.52 9.96 -16.77
N LYS A 146 -17.37 9.38 -15.92
CA LYS A 146 -17.39 9.64 -14.49
C LYS A 146 -16.21 8.96 -13.81
N VAL A 147 -15.16 9.75 -13.60
CA VAL A 147 -13.94 9.32 -12.91
C VAL A 147 -13.65 10.19 -11.70
N ILE A 148 -12.77 9.66 -10.87
CA ILE A 148 -12.15 10.32 -9.76
C ILE A 148 -10.68 10.52 -10.11
N GLU A 149 -10.22 11.77 -10.14
CA GLU A 149 -8.82 12.13 -10.42
C GLU A 149 -7.94 11.98 -9.17
N TYR A 150 -6.79 11.32 -9.32
CA TYR A 150 -5.70 11.25 -8.36
C TYR A 150 -4.45 11.91 -8.97
N ARG A 151 -3.92 12.93 -8.30
CA ARG A 151 -2.73 13.68 -8.72
C ARG A 151 -1.50 13.24 -7.94
N ASP A 152 -0.32 13.50 -8.50
CA ASP A 152 0.98 13.28 -7.86
C ASP A 152 1.20 11.87 -7.32
N VAL A 153 0.76 10.87 -8.08
CA VAL A 153 1.00 9.47 -7.73
C VAL A 153 2.40 9.08 -8.19
N GLU A 154 3.26 8.72 -7.25
CA GLU A 154 4.51 8.04 -7.55
C GLU A 154 4.21 6.60 -7.98
N ILE A 155 4.67 6.24 -9.18
CA ILE A 155 4.55 4.89 -9.74
C ILE A 155 5.94 4.26 -9.66
N GLU A 156 6.09 3.18 -8.88
CA GLU A 156 7.35 2.69 -8.30
C GLU A 156 8.62 2.57 -9.18
N ASN A 157 8.68 2.69 -10.49
CA ASN A 157 9.94 2.65 -11.28
C ASN A 157 9.71 3.49 -12.54
N LEU A 158 8.91 4.54 -12.36
CA LEU A 158 8.51 5.49 -13.37
C LEU A 158 8.83 6.86 -12.74
N PRO A 159 9.88 7.55 -13.22
CA PRO A 159 10.28 8.81 -12.61
C PRO A 159 9.22 9.88 -12.84
N GLY A 160 8.84 10.57 -11.77
CA GLY A 160 7.94 11.72 -11.80
C GLY A 160 6.59 11.47 -11.15
N ASN A 161 5.80 12.54 -11.14
CA ASN A 161 4.44 12.55 -10.62
C ASN A 161 3.46 12.23 -11.73
N HIS A 162 2.60 11.23 -11.50
CA HIS A 162 1.62 10.81 -12.50
C HIS A 162 0.19 11.14 -12.05
N HIS A 163 -0.61 11.56 -13.03
CA HIS A 163 -2.05 11.69 -12.88
C HIS A 163 -2.71 10.36 -13.26
N VAL A 164 -3.57 9.85 -12.40
CA VAL A 164 -4.36 8.63 -12.65
C VAL A 164 -5.82 8.88 -12.32
N TYR A 165 -6.71 8.16 -12.99
CA TYR A 165 -8.15 8.38 -12.88
C TYR A 165 -8.83 7.05 -12.57
N LYS A 166 -9.65 6.98 -11.52
CA LYS A 166 -10.37 5.75 -11.18
C LYS A 166 -11.86 5.88 -11.45
N THR A 167 -12.47 4.85 -12.01
CA THR A 167 -13.93 4.76 -12.10
C THR A 167 -14.53 4.38 -10.75
N LEU A 168 -15.83 4.63 -10.59
CA LEU A 168 -16.58 4.10 -9.46
C LEU A 168 -16.67 2.58 -9.57
N SER A 169 -16.49 1.88 -8.45
CA SER A 169 -16.71 0.44 -8.41
C SER A 169 -18.16 0.08 -8.78
N ILE A 170 -18.34 -1.04 -9.48
CA ILE A 170 -19.65 -1.66 -9.70
C ILE A 170 -20.33 -2.14 -8.41
N TYR A 171 -19.56 -2.20 -7.31
CA TYR A 171 -19.96 -2.57 -5.95
C TYR A 171 -19.84 -1.37 -5.00
N ARG A 172 -20.51 -0.27 -5.31
CA ARG A 172 -20.35 1.04 -4.63
C ARG A 172 -20.50 1.00 -3.11
N ASP A 173 -21.36 0.13 -2.60
CA ASP A 173 -21.63 0.01 -1.16
C ASP A 173 -20.51 -0.73 -0.42
N GLU A 174 -19.78 -1.59 -1.12
CA GLU A 174 -18.76 -2.48 -0.55
C GLU A 174 -17.33 -1.96 -0.78
N PHE A 175 -17.07 -1.46 -1.98
CA PHE A 175 -15.77 -0.93 -2.41
C PHE A 175 -15.94 0.52 -2.83
N LYS A 176 -15.87 1.41 -1.84
CA LYS A 176 -15.92 2.84 -2.10
C LYS A 176 -14.63 3.24 -2.81
N THR A 177 -14.73 3.60 -4.08
CA THR A 177 -13.71 4.44 -4.72
C THR A 177 -13.82 5.80 -4.04
N GLU A 178 -13.12 5.97 -2.92
CA GLU A 178 -13.04 7.29 -2.30
C GLU A 178 -12.47 8.22 -3.36
N ARG A 179 -13.03 9.43 -3.51
CA ARG A 179 -12.21 10.50 -4.08
C ARG A 179 -10.88 10.41 -3.34
N PRO A 180 -9.68 10.48 -3.97
CA PRO A 180 -8.59 10.98 -3.16
C PRO A 180 -9.23 12.23 -2.61
N SER A 181 -9.32 12.29 -1.30
CA SER A 181 -9.54 13.57 -0.73
C SER A 181 -8.40 14.34 -1.37
N ILE A 182 -8.76 15.18 -2.34
CA ILE A 182 -8.01 16.36 -2.63
C ILE A 182 -8.12 16.98 -1.25
N HIS A 183 -7.17 16.64 -0.37
CA HIS A 183 -6.80 17.53 0.69
C HIS A 183 -6.27 18.68 -0.13
N ILE A 184 -7.21 19.51 -0.60
CA ILE A 184 -6.92 20.84 -1.06
C ILE A 184 -6.09 21.32 0.11
N LYS A 185 -4.86 21.67 -0.20
CA LYS A 185 -3.85 22.08 0.77
C LYS A 185 -4.32 23.27 1.63
N SER A 186 -5.57 23.74 1.47
CA SER A 186 -6.07 25.07 1.79
C SER A 186 -7.22 25.15 2.80
N ASP A 187 -7.91 24.08 3.23
CA ASP A 187 -9.12 24.29 4.07
C ASP A 187 -8.96 23.90 5.55
N TYR A 188 -7.93 23.12 5.91
CA TYR A 188 -7.72 22.72 7.30
C TYR A 188 -6.84 23.72 8.04
N HIS A 189 -7.48 24.74 8.62
CA HIS A 189 -6.82 25.66 9.54
C HIS A 189 -6.94 25.10 10.96
N TYR A 190 -5.85 24.58 11.50
CA TYR A 190 -5.75 24.28 12.93
C TYR A 190 -4.43 24.82 13.49
N ARG A 191 -4.49 25.26 14.74
CA ARG A 191 -3.32 25.67 15.51
C ARG A 191 -3.08 24.67 16.63
N ILE A 192 -1.84 24.19 16.76
CA ILE A 192 -1.46 23.30 17.86
C ILE A 192 -1.08 24.17 19.05
N LYS A 193 -1.91 24.18 20.09
CA LYS A 193 -1.67 24.95 21.31
C LYS A 193 -0.57 24.35 22.16
N GLU A 194 -0.60 23.03 22.33
CA GLU A 194 0.34 22.32 23.19
C GLU A 194 0.52 20.86 22.79
N ILE A 195 1.73 20.34 22.91
CA ILE A 195 2.04 18.92 22.74
C ILE A 195 2.61 18.39 24.05
N GLN A 196 1.83 17.58 24.76
CA GLN A 196 2.23 16.94 26.00
C GLN A 196 2.62 15.48 25.74
N HIS A 197 3.84 15.11 26.14
CA HIS A 197 4.25 13.72 26.19
C HIS A 197 3.65 13.05 27.42
N LEU A 198 2.74 12.09 27.20
CA LEU A 198 2.14 11.34 28.29
C LEU A 198 3.05 10.18 28.68
N LYS A 199 3.30 9.98 29.98
CA LYS A 199 3.88 8.72 30.48
C LYS A 199 2.93 7.58 30.09
N GLY A 200 3.38 6.72 29.19
CA GLY A 200 2.65 5.52 28.81
C GLY A 200 2.95 4.39 29.80
N ASN A 201 1.98 3.51 30.04
CA ASN A 201 2.16 2.31 30.88
C ASN A 201 3.01 1.21 30.20
N GLY A 202 3.86 1.58 29.23
CA GLY A 202 4.71 0.66 28.49
C GLY A 202 6.17 0.73 28.98
N VAL A 203 6.97 -0.25 28.58
CA VAL A 203 8.41 -0.25 28.83
C VAL A 203 9.06 1.02 28.28
N SER A 204 9.94 1.64 29.07
CA SER A 204 10.61 2.87 28.68
C SER A 204 11.63 2.60 27.58
N PHE A 205 12.03 3.65 26.86
CA PHE A 205 13.10 3.55 25.85
C PHE A 205 14.39 2.99 26.46
N LEU A 206 14.73 3.45 27.66
CA LEU A 206 15.93 3.01 28.36
C LEU A 206 15.82 1.54 28.77
N SER A 207 14.68 1.11 29.34
CA SER A 207 14.51 -0.29 29.74
C SER A 207 14.52 -1.22 28.53
N THR A 208 13.86 -0.84 27.44
CA THR A 208 13.87 -1.61 26.18
C THR A 208 15.28 -1.71 25.59
N GLY A 209 16.08 -0.64 25.66
CA GLY A 209 17.48 -0.64 25.23
C GLY A 209 18.35 -1.56 26.09
N ILE A 210 18.18 -1.52 27.42
CA ILE A 210 18.90 -2.41 28.35
C ILE A 210 18.54 -3.87 28.07
N TYR A 211 17.25 -4.21 27.92
CA TYR A 211 16.85 -5.57 27.56
C TYR A 211 17.43 -6.02 26.22
N ALA A 212 17.41 -5.15 25.20
CA ALA A 212 18.01 -5.45 23.91
C ALA A 212 19.53 -5.65 24.00
N MET A 213 20.21 -4.87 24.84
CA MET A 213 21.65 -5.01 25.07
C MET A 213 21.96 -6.34 25.77
N LEU A 214 21.21 -6.70 26.82
CA LEU A 214 21.37 -7.98 27.52
C LEU A 214 21.14 -9.16 26.59
N THR A 215 20.08 -9.14 25.76
CA THR A 215 19.79 -10.25 24.83
C THR A 215 20.85 -10.35 23.74
N LEU A 216 21.32 -9.23 23.20
CA LEU A 216 22.40 -9.21 22.21
C LEU A 216 23.73 -9.70 22.81
N SER A 217 24.03 -9.35 24.07
CA SER A 217 25.22 -9.87 24.77
C SER A 217 25.16 -11.37 24.99
N VAL A 218 23.99 -11.93 25.34
CA VAL A 218 23.82 -13.39 25.42
C VAL A 218 24.01 -14.04 24.05
N LEU A 219 23.43 -13.47 23.00
CA LEU A 219 23.61 -13.96 21.63
C LEU A 219 25.08 -13.91 21.19
N PHE A 220 25.80 -12.86 21.57
CA PHE A 220 27.22 -12.68 21.29
C PHE A 220 28.07 -13.80 21.92
N ILE A 221 27.79 -14.15 23.18
CA ILE A 221 28.43 -15.27 23.88
C ILE A 221 28.13 -16.61 23.18
N VAL A 222 26.87 -16.83 22.77
CA VAL A 222 26.48 -18.04 22.04
C VAL A 222 27.21 -18.15 20.70
N VAL A 223 27.33 -17.04 19.97
CA VAL A 223 28.09 -17.00 18.71
C VAL A 223 29.56 -17.33 18.93
N ALA A 224 30.19 -16.78 19.99
CA ALA A 224 31.56 -17.11 20.35
C ALA A 224 31.74 -18.60 20.70
N ALA A 225 30.77 -19.21 21.40
CA ALA A 225 30.78 -20.65 21.71
C ALA A 225 30.67 -21.52 20.45
N LEU A 226 29.77 -21.15 19.52
CA LEU A 226 29.61 -21.86 18.25
C LEU A 226 30.87 -21.75 17.36
N LEU A 227 31.49 -20.58 17.31
CA LEU A 227 32.73 -20.35 16.58
C LEU A 227 33.89 -21.15 17.18
N SER A 228 34.05 -21.12 18.50
CA SER A 228 35.05 -21.91 19.23
C SER A 228 34.95 -23.39 18.88
N HIS A 229 33.74 -23.96 18.89
CA HIS A 229 33.53 -25.35 18.50
C HIS A 229 33.92 -25.61 17.04
N ARG A 230 33.58 -24.68 16.13
CA ARG A 230 33.83 -24.84 14.69
C ARG A 230 35.31 -24.69 14.32
N THR A 231 36.04 -23.80 14.98
CA THR A 231 37.45 -23.48 14.66
C THR A 231 38.46 -24.18 15.56
N GLN A 232 38.01 -24.96 16.55
CA GLN A 232 38.86 -25.66 17.53
C GLN A 232 39.77 -24.72 18.35
N VAL A 233 39.39 -23.45 18.46
CA VAL A 233 40.10 -22.46 19.28
C VAL A 233 39.43 -22.41 20.66
N ASN A 234 40.23 -22.24 21.72
CA ASN A 234 39.73 -22.12 23.09
C ASN A 234 38.69 -20.99 23.23
N PHE A 235 37.53 -21.31 23.81
CA PHE A 235 36.42 -20.36 23.98
C PHE A 235 36.83 -19.12 24.80
N SER A 236 37.59 -19.31 25.88
CA SER A 236 38.07 -18.23 26.75
C SER A 236 38.99 -17.26 26.02
N GLU A 237 39.87 -17.77 25.15
CA GLU A 237 40.77 -16.95 24.33
C GLU A 237 40.01 -16.15 23.29
N LEU A 238 39.05 -16.80 22.59
CA LEU A 238 38.21 -16.12 21.61
C LEU A 238 37.35 -15.03 22.25
N LEU A 239 36.62 -15.36 23.32
CA LEU A 239 35.77 -14.40 24.02
C LEU A 239 36.59 -13.26 24.62
N GLY A 240 37.75 -13.56 25.21
CA GLY A 240 38.67 -12.56 25.75
C GLY A 240 39.20 -11.62 24.66
N SER A 241 39.60 -12.16 23.50
CA SER A 241 40.05 -11.34 22.36
C SER A 241 38.96 -10.37 21.90
N TRP A 242 37.72 -10.84 21.84
CA TRP A 242 36.57 -10.06 21.40
C TRP A 242 36.20 -8.97 22.40
N LEU A 243 36.10 -9.30 23.70
CA LEU A 243 35.75 -8.35 24.75
C LEU A 243 36.82 -7.27 24.96
N ASN A 244 38.09 -7.57 24.67
CA ASN A 244 39.20 -6.62 24.78
C ASN A 244 39.35 -5.72 23.55
N THR A 245 38.66 -6.03 22.45
CA THR A 245 38.60 -5.17 21.26
C THR A 245 37.37 -4.27 21.27
N PRO A 246 37.45 -3.03 20.77
CA PRO A 246 36.29 -2.14 20.73
C PRO A 246 35.24 -2.55 19.67
N THR A 247 35.60 -3.41 18.72
CA THR A 247 34.79 -3.74 17.54
C THR A 247 33.40 -4.32 17.84
N PRO A 248 33.18 -5.23 18.81
CA PRO A 248 31.84 -5.74 19.08
C PRO A 248 30.92 -4.68 19.69
N TYR A 249 31.46 -3.81 20.55
CA TYR A 249 30.68 -2.76 21.20
C TYR A 249 30.22 -1.69 20.22
N LEU A 250 31.01 -1.41 19.18
CA LEU A 250 30.63 -0.52 18.08
C LEU A 250 29.41 -1.03 17.29
N ILE A 251 29.08 -2.32 17.37
CA ILE A 251 27.91 -2.91 16.70
C ILE A 251 26.76 -3.11 17.70
N LEU A 252 27.05 -3.68 18.87
CA LEU A 252 26.05 -4.05 19.88
C LEU A 252 25.32 -2.82 20.44
N ILE A 253 26.05 -1.73 20.72
CA ILE A 253 25.46 -0.52 21.31
C ILE A 253 24.49 0.14 20.31
N PRO A 254 24.87 0.47 19.06
CA PRO A 254 23.94 1.03 18.09
C PRO A 254 22.76 0.11 17.76
N LEU A 255 22.99 -1.20 17.70
CA LEU A 255 21.93 -2.16 17.42
C LEU A 255 20.90 -2.23 18.56
N SER A 256 21.34 -2.17 19.82
CA SER A 256 20.44 -2.13 20.98
C SER A 256 19.58 -0.85 20.99
N VAL A 257 20.17 0.29 20.62
CA VAL A 257 19.48 1.57 20.48
C VAL A 257 18.47 1.52 19.33
N LEU A 258 18.84 0.93 18.19
CA LEU A 258 17.94 0.74 17.04
C LEU A 258 16.74 -0.14 17.41
N ILE A 259 16.97 -1.27 18.08
CA ILE A 259 15.90 -2.15 18.57
C ILE A 259 14.98 -1.38 19.53
N SER A 260 15.55 -0.58 20.43
CA SER A 260 14.75 0.26 21.31
C SER A 260 13.89 1.26 20.55
N MET A 261 14.43 1.91 19.51
CA MET A 261 13.67 2.82 18.64
C MET A 261 12.52 2.13 17.90
N LEU A 262 12.70 0.87 17.51
CA LEU A 262 11.70 0.09 16.78
C LEU A 262 10.57 -0.44 17.67
N TYR A 263 10.89 -0.84 18.90
CA TYR A 263 9.93 -1.51 19.80
C TYR A 263 9.25 -0.56 20.78
N THR A 264 9.87 0.58 21.10
CA THR A 264 9.28 1.56 22.02
C THR A 264 8.02 2.18 21.44
N ARG A 265 6.95 2.20 22.23
CA ARG A 265 5.72 2.95 21.93
C ARG A 265 5.71 4.25 22.71
N ARG A 266 5.33 5.34 22.06
CA ARG A 266 5.07 6.64 22.71
C ARG A 266 3.57 6.91 22.75
N LYS A 267 3.17 7.61 23.82
CA LYS A 267 1.83 8.20 23.97
C LYS A 267 1.99 9.71 24.06
N MET A 268 1.19 10.46 23.33
CA MET A 268 1.18 11.92 23.36
C MET A 268 -0.24 12.45 23.30
N ARG A 269 -0.40 13.66 23.82
CA ARG A 269 -1.62 14.46 23.75
C ARG A 269 -1.25 15.74 23.00
N ALA A 270 -1.93 16.00 21.90
CA ALA A 270 -1.90 17.28 21.21
C ALA A 270 -3.21 18.02 21.51
N VAL A 271 -3.11 19.28 21.94
CA VAL A 271 -4.24 20.17 22.19
C VAL A 271 -4.28 21.19 21.05
N PHE A 272 -5.46 21.39 20.47
CA PHE A 272 -5.67 22.31 19.37
C PHE A 272 -6.62 23.45 19.77
N ASP A 273 -6.53 24.61 19.12
CA ASP A 273 -7.38 25.77 19.44
C ASP A 273 -8.81 25.62 18.90
N ASP A 274 -8.98 25.25 17.63
CA ASP A 274 -10.28 24.95 17.00
C ASP A 274 -10.04 23.95 15.87
N VAL A 275 -10.61 22.75 15.94
CA VAL A 275 -10.45 21.75 14.87
C VAL A 275 -11.78 21.11 14.54
N LYS A 276 -12.23 21.39 13.33
CA LYS A 276 -13.26 20.61 12.66
C LYS A 276 -12.56 19.50 11.86
N GLU A 277 -13.08 18.28 11.96
CA GLU A 277 -12.62 17.13 11.17
C GLU A 277 -11.16 16.66 11.44
N VAL A 278 -10.71 16.65 12.71
CA VAL A 278 -9.39 16.10 13.13
C VAL A 278 -9.16 14.69 12.58
N ASP A 279 -10.23 13.90 12.53
CA ASP A 279 -10.26 12.53 12.03
C ASP A 279 -9.82 12.44 10.56
N ARG A 280 -10.23 13.39 9.71
CA ARG A 280 -9.87 13.43 8.30
C ARG A 280 -8.42 13.84 8.07
N ILE A 281 -7.96 14.87 8.79
CA ILE A 281 -6.57 15.34 8.73
C ILE A 281 -5.63 14.22 9.15
N LEU A 282 -5.95 13.58 10.28
CA LEU A 282 -5.14 12.48 10.79
C LEU A 282 -5.16 11.29 9.84
N SER A 283 -6.32 10.94 9.27
CA SER A 283 -6.42 9.85 8.29
C SER A 283 -5.54 10.09 7.07
N TYR A 284 -5.50 11.32 6.58
CA TYR A 284 -4.65 11.70 5.45
C TYR A 284 -3.16 11.66 5.79
N ILE A 285 -2.74 12.24 6.92
CA ILE A 285 -1.32 12.18 7.32
C ILE A 285 -0.89 10.73 7.54
N MET A 286 -1.78 9.90 8.09
CA MET A 286 -1.50 8.48 8.31
C MET A 286 -1.43 7.69 7.00
N SER A 287 -2.22 8.03 5.97
CA SER A 287 -2.12 7.39 4.65
C SER A 287 -0.77 7.69 3.98
N GLN A 288 -0.30 8.93 4.08
CA GLN A 288 1.04 9.34 3.63
C GLN A 288 2.17 8.63 4.39
N LEU A 289 1.91 8.21 5.63
CA LEU A 289 2.83 7.39 6.44
C LEU A 289 2.73 5.88 6.15
N GLY A 290 1.93 5.46 5.16
CA GLY A 290 1.76 4.06 4.76
C GLY A 290 0.74 3.27 5.58
N TYR A 291 -0.14 3.95 6.31
CA TYR A 291 -1.22 3.32 7.08
C TYR A 291 -2.54 3.30 6.30
N ARG A 292 -3.37 2.30 6.58
CA ARG A 292 -4.75 2.22 6.08
C ARG A 292 -5.65 3.22 6.79
N HIS A 293 -6.79 3.52 6.17
CA HIS A 293 -7.88 4.26 6.80
C HIS A 293 -8.24 3.67 8.18
N PRO A 294 -8.57 4.53 9.16
CA PRO A 294 -8.76 4.10 10.53
C PRO A 294 -10.00 3.24 10.68
N VAL A 295 -9.88 2.15 11.44
CA VAL A 295 -11.03 1.40 11.93
C VAL A 295 -11.45 1.99 13.27
N HIS A 296 -12.70 2.46 13.36
CA HIS A 296 -13.25 3.00 14.60
C HIS A 296 -13.70 1.87 15.53
N ALA A 297 -13.12 1.78 16.73
CA ALA A 297 -13.49 0.80 17.73
C ALA A 297 -13.36 1.39 19.15
N ARG A 298 -14.43 1.30 19.95
CA ARG A 298 -14.46 1.72 21.38
C ARG A 298 -13.95 3.17 21.60
N GLY A 299 -14.34 4.10 20.73
CA GLY A 299 -13.90 5.50 20.78
C GLY A 299 -12.42 5.72 20.44
N PHE A 300 -11.78 4.77 19.74
CA PHE A 300 -10.44 4.91 19.18
C PHE A 300 -10.46 4.74 17.66
N MET A 301 -9.61 5.50 16.98
CA MET A 301 -9.21 5.28 15.59
C MET A 301 -7.98 4.37 15.58
N LEU A 302 -8.11 3.21 14.94
CA LEU A 302 -7.05 2.20 14.84
C LEU A 302 -6.47 2.19 13.43
N PHE A 303 -5.22 2.63 13.31
CA PHE A 303 -4.49 2.65 12.05
C PHE A 303 -3.60 1.41 11.95
N LYS A 304 -3.81 0.61 10.90
CA LYS A 304 -3.01 -0.59 10.60
C LYS A 304 -2.08 -0.31 9.41
N PRO A 305 -0.84 -0.82 9.40
CA PRO A 305 0.04 -0.69 8.24
C PRO A 305 -0.57 -1.37 7.01
N GLN A 306 -0.31 -0.84 5.82
CA GLN A 306 -0.66 -1.50 4.56
C GLN A 306 0.20 -2.77 4.36
N PRO A 307 -0.33 -3.84 3.72
CA PRO A 307 0.41 -5.10 3.53
C PRO A 307 1.64 -4.95 2.64
N SER A 308 1.55 -4.12 1.59
CA SER A 308 2.68 -3.75 0.73
C SER A 308 3.81 -3.07 1.52
N ASN A 309 3.44 -2.32 2.56
CA ASN A 309 4.37 -1.62 3.45
C ASN A 309 4.73 -2.42 4.71
N PHE A 310 4.37 -3.70 4.78
CA PHE A 310 4.67 -4.54 5.95
C PHE A 310 6.18 -4.73 6.17
N PHE A 311 6.97 -4.65 5.11
CA PHE A 311 8.43 -4.74 5.15
C PHE A 311 9.12 -3.44 5.62
N ILE A 312 8.38 -2.35 5.84
CA ILE A 312 8.98 -1.12 6.39
C ILE A 312 9.29 -1.31 7.89
N LEU A 313 10.57 -1.23 8.22
CA LEU A 313 11.13 -1.53 9.54
C LEU A 313 10.38 -0.79 10.67
N GLY A 314 9.80 -1.53 11.61
CA GLY A 314 9.18 -1.00 12.82
C GLY A 314 7.74 -0.48 12.69
N MET A 315 7.08 -0.62 11.53
CA MET A 315 5.67 -0.26 11.40
C MET A 315 4.76 -1.15 12.26
N ARG A 316 3.99 -0.54 13.16
CA ARG A 316 2.98 -1.23 13.99
C ARG A 316 1.72 -0.40 14.10
N LYS A 317 0.65 -1.03 14.61
CA LYS A 317 -0.66 -0.40 14.84
C LYS A 317 -0.52 0.90 15.63
N PHE A 318 -1.05 1.98 15.07
CA PHE A 318 -1.27 3.26 15.75
C PHE A 318 -2.68 3.30 16.32
N ARG A 319 -2.82 3.96 17.47
CA ARG A 319 -4.10 4.25 18.09
C ARG A 319 -4.21 5.75 18.25
N ALA A 320 -5.34 6.30 17.86
CA ALA A 320 -5.68 7.69 18.10
C ALA A 320 -7.04 7.78 18.77
N ARG A 321 -7.24 8.79 19.61
CA ARG A 321 -8.54 9.15 20.17
C ARG A 321 -8.70 10.65 20.05
N VAL A 322 -9.87 11.09 19.60
CA VAL A 322 -10.25 12.50 19.53
C VAL A 322 -11.24 12.74 20.65
N ASP A 323 -10.88 13.62 21.59
CA ASP A 323 -11.72 14.07 22.70
C ASP A 323 -11.86 15.59 22.59
N GLY A 324 -12.88 16.06 21.86
CA GLY A 324 -13.06 17.48 21.53
C GLY A 324 -11.86 18.05 20.77
N ASN A 325 -11.22 19.07 21.34
CA ASN A 325 -10.02 19.71 20.78
C ASN A 325 -8.71 19.00 21.17
N THR A 326 -8.79 17.81 21.77
CA THR A 326 -7.60 17.05 22.18
C THR A 326 -7.47 15.76 21.38
N LEU A 327 -6.27 15.51 20.87
CA LEU A 327 -5.91 14.30 20.15
C LEU A 327 -4.90 13.50 20.96
N ILE A 328 -5.29 12.30 21.36
CA ILE A 328 -4.40 11.36 22.06
C ILE A 328 -3.88 10.36 21.05
N LEU A 329 -2.57 10.37 20.80
CA LEU A 329 -1.89 9.47 19.86
C LEU A 329 -1.01 8.47 20.60
N GLN A 330 -1.05 7.21 20.16
CA GLN A 330 -0.21 6.14 20.68
C GLN A 330 0.33 5.26 19.54
N GLY A 331 1.64 5.11 19.44
CA GLY A 331 2.27 4.39 18.34
C GLY A 331 3.77 4.24 18.47
N PRO A 332 4.44 3.63 17.49
CA PRO A 332 5.89 3.44 17.46
C PRO A 332 6.65 4.77 17.52
N TYR A 333 7.76 4.78 18.27
CA TYR A 333 8.61 5.96 18.50
C TYR A 333 9.03 6.66 17.20
N LEU A 334 9.58 5.90 16.23
CA LEU A 334 10.10 6.44 14.97
C LEU A 334 9.04 7.20 14.16
N TYR A 335 7.87 6.60 14.03
CA TYR A 335 6.78 7.14 13.24
C TYR A 335 6.04 8.27 13.98
N MET A 336 6.09 8.28 15.31
CA MET A 336 5.51 9.35 16.11
C MET A 336 6.20 10.70 15.84
N ASN A 337 7.53 10.70 15.73
CA ASN A 337 8.29 11.91 15.41
C ASN A 337 8.03 12.40 13.97
N ARG A 338 7.88 11.48 13.01
CA ARG A 338 7.50 11.84 11.63
C ARG A 338 6.09 12.41 11.57
N LEU A 339 5.14 11.76 12.24
CA LEU A 339 3.76 12.22 12.36
C LEU A 339 3.68 13.65 12.93
N LEU A 340 4.45 13.95 13.98
CA LEU A 340 4.56 15.29 14.55
C LEU A 340 5.10 16.33 13.57
N LYS A 341 6.18 16.01 12.86
CA LYS A 341 6.74 16.90 11.83
C LYS A 341 5.73 17.20 10.74
N MET A 342 4.97 16.19 10.31
CA MET A 342 3.90 16.36 9.33
C MET A 342 2.77 17.22 9.88
N LEU A 343 2.28 16.94 11.10
CA LEU A 343 1.24 17.75 11.76
C LEU A 343 1.63 19.23 11.87
N LYS A 344 2.89 19.54 12.21
CA LYS A 344 3.40 20.93 12.24
C LYS A 344 3.59 21.54 10.85
N LYS A 345 3.98 20.74 9.86
CA LYS A 345 4.11 21.20 8.46
C LYS A 345 2.73 21.57 7.89
N TYR A 346 1.70 20.80 8.21
CA TYR A 346 0.33 21.10 7.81
C TYR A 346 -0.26 22.31 8.55
N GLU A 347 0.19 22.60 9.78
CA GLU A 347 -0.13 23.85 10.49
C GLU A 347 0.43 25.10 9.78
N GLN A 348 1.61 25.02 9.16
CA GLN A 348 2.30 26.18 8.55
C GLN A 348 2.00 26.41 7.06
N SER A 349 1.38 25.44 6.38
CA SER A 349 1.25 25.50 4.92
C SER A 349 -0.02 26.21 4.41
N GLY A 350 -0.74 26.92 5.29
CA GLY A 350 -1.96 27.69 4.98
C GLY A 350 -1.71 29.17 4.69
N ASN A 351 -0.79 29.49 3.78
CA ASN A 351 -0.68 30.82 3.15
C ASN A 351 -0.94 30.71 1.66
#